data_AF-A0A949MC36-F1
#
_entry.id   AF-A0A949MC36-F1
#
_cell.length_a   1.000
_cell.length_b   1.000
_cell.length_c   1.000
_cell.angle_alpha   90.00
_cell.angle_beta   90.00
_cell.angle_gamma   90.00
#
_symmetry.space_group_name_H-M   'P 1'
#
loop_
_entity.id
_entity.type
_entity.pdbx_description
1 polymer ?
#
loop_
_entity_poly.entity_id
_entity_poly.type
_entity_poly.pdbx_seq_one_letter_code
_entity_poly.pdbx_strand_id
1 'polypeptide(L)'
;GMAGDHEFFISPRLNGWVIVKGLGVPNPGENVDVCFHFLTGLSRKLGHVQFFHAETGGYHHAWARLDDGYVTRAYAWAGGTVWRQGDRTVAETELRMKCFDYGEETFAEKTVMANCDKVPLLAARWSLDPARIRMLKTMNGIAGVP
;
A
#
# COMPACT_ATOMS: atom_id res chain seq x y z
N GLY A 1 6.92 23.82 16.16
CA GLY A 1 8.08 24.03 15.27
C GLY A 1 7.67 23.57 13.90
N MET A 2 7.90 24.39 12.87
CA MET A 2 7.42 24.15 11.51
C MET A 2 8.11 22.93 10.91
N ALA A 3 7.32 21.89 10.65
CA ALA A 3 7.68 20.71 9.89
C ALA A 3 7.67 21.07 8.39
N GLY A 4 8.81 20.96 7.72
CA GLY A 4 8.92 21.21 6.28
C GLY A 4 8.27 20.09 5.45
N ASP A 5 7.93 20.39 4.20
CA ASP A 5 7.19 19.58 3.22
C ASP A 5 7.79 18.19 2.83
N HIS A 6 8.70 17.64 3.63
CA HIS A 6 9.42 16.38 3.39
C HIS A 6 9.44 15.46 4.61
N GLU A 7 8.40 15.49 5.45
CA GLU A 7 8.32 14.59 6.59
C GLU A 7 7.69 13.24 6.20
N PHE A 8 8.44 12.16 6.42
CA PHE A 8 7.94 10.80 6.45
C PHE A 8 8.09 10.24 7.87
N PHE A 9 7.00 9.72 8.41
CA PHE A 9 6.98 8.96 9.65
C PHE A 9 7.35 7.52 9.34
N ILE A 10 8.43 7.04 9.95
CA ILE A 10 8.82 5.63 9.95
C ILE A 10 8.43 5.05 11.31
N SER A 11 7.52 4.08 11.34
CA SER A 11 7.20 3.41 12.60
C SER A 11 8.39 2.57 13.09
N PRO A 12 8.58 2.42 14.42
CA PRO A 12 9.38 1.32 14.96
C PRO A 12 8.92 -0.03 14.39
N ARG A 13 9.80 -1.03 14.38
CA ARG A 13 9.48 -2.36 13.86
C ARG A 13 8.34 -2.99 14.66
N LEU A 14 7.13 -2.98 14.12
CA LEU A 14 5.97 -3.66 14.69
C LEU A 14 5.99 -5.10 14.20
N ASN A 15 6.48 -6.02 15.05
CA ASN A 15 6.70 -7.41 14.66
C ASN A 15 7.55 -7.54 13.37
N GLY A 16 8.52 -6.67 13.13
CA GLY A 16 9.33 -6.70 11.89
C GLY A 16 8.73 -5.95 10.69
N TRP A 17 7.58 -5.31 10.83
CA TRP A 17 7.03 -4.38 9.84
C TRP A 17 7.48 -2.94 10.11
N VAL A 18 7.82 -2.21 9.06
CA VAL A 18 8.09 -0.77 9.10
C VAL A 18 7.00 -0.06 8.29
N ILE A 19 6.23 0.79 8.94
CA ILE A 19 5.21 1.61 8.28
C ILE A 19 5.84 2.95 7.94
N VAL A 20 5.83 3.32 6.65
CA VAL A 20 6.24 4.66 6.20
C VAL A 20 4.99 5.41 5.76
N LYS A 21 4.71 6.57 6.38
CA LYS A 21 3.64 7.49 5.97
C LYS A 21 4.18 8.92 5.88
N GLY A 22 3.90 9.64 4.80
CA GLY A 22 4.20 11.07 4.70
C GLY A 22 4.39 11.54 3.26
N LEU A 23 4.56 12.85 3.10
CA LEU A 23 4.64 13.56 1.82
C LEU A 23 5.89 13.21 0.99
N GLY A 24 6.90 12.57 1.60
CA GLY A 24 8.13 12.14 0.92
C GLY A 24 8.02 10.82 0.15
N VAL A 25 6.87 10.14 0.15
CA VAL A 25 6.68 8.91 -0.64
C VAL A 25 6.18 9.29 -2.04
N PRO A 26 6.91 8.95 -3.12
CA PRO A 26 6.51 9.38 -4.47
C PRO A 26 5.13 8.85 -4.87
N ASN A 27 4.31 9.73 -5.43
CA ASN A 27 2.99 9.38 -5.96
C ASN A 27 3.13 8.79 -7.37
N PRO A 28 2.69 7.55 -7.62
CA PRO A 28 2.76 6.95 -8.96
C PRO A 28 1.89 7.67 -10.00
N GLY A 29 0.91 8.48 -9.58
CA GLY A 29 0.13 9.33 -10.47
C GLY A 29 0.89 10.55 -11.01
N GLU A 30 1.92 11.01 -10.31
CA GLU A 30 2.80 12.09 -10.78
C GLU A 30 3.93 11.53 -11.65
N ASN A 31 4.58 10.47 -11.17
CA ASN A 31 5.63 9.77 -11.91
C ASN A 31 5.78 8.32 -11.42
N VAL A 32 5.29 7.37 -12.21
CA VAL A 32 5.34 5.94 -11.89
C VAL A 32 6.78 5.40 -11.83
N ASP A 33 7.70 5.89 -12.66
CA ASP A 33 9.08 5.42 -12.69
C ASP A 33 9.84 5.82 -11.43
N VAL A 34 9.64 7.05 -10.95
CA VAL A 34 10.21 7.52 -9.68
C VAL A 34 9.67 6.70 -8.51
N CYS A 35 8.36 6.44 -8.48
CA CYS A 35 7.74 5.59 -7.46
C CYS A 35 8.30 4.15 -7.52
N PHE A 36 8.39 3.56 -8.71
CA PHE A 36 8.96 2.23 -8.93
C PHE A 36 10.41 2.14 -8.42
N HIS A 37 11.27 3.08 -8.81
CA HIS A 37 12.67 3.08 -8.38
C HIS A 37 12.83 3.30 -6.88
N PHE A 38 12.00 4.16 -6.28
CA PHE A 38 11.97 4.36 -4.84
C PHE A 38 11.59 3.07 -4.10
N LEU A 39 10.47 2.43 -4.48
CA LEU A 39 9.98 1.23 -3.81
C LEU A 39 10.91 0.03 -4.01
N THR A 40 11.46 -0.17 -5.20
CA THR A 40 12.43 -1.25 -5.46
C THR A 40 13.73 -1.03 -4.70
N GLY A 41 14.25 0.20 -4.65
CA GLY A 41 15.42 0.56 -3.85
C GLY A 41 15.19 0.36 -2.35
N LEU A 42 13.99 0.67 -1.85
CA LEU A 42 13.59 0.42 -0.47
C LEU A 42 13.49 -1.07 -0.15
N SER A 43 12.85 -1.84 -1.02
CA SER A 43 12.70 -3.30 -0.89
C SER A 43 14.05 -4.03 -0.92
N ARG A 44 15.02 -3.60 -1.74
CA ARG A 44 16.39 -4.17 -1.70
C ARG A 44 17.09 -3.99 -0.34
N LYS A 45 16.73 -2.96 0.43
CA LYS A 45 17.33 -2.68 1.74
C LYS A 45 16.56 -3.34 2.89
N LEU A 46 15.24 -3.45 2.76
CA LEU A 46 14.34 -3.89 3.84
C LEU A 46 13.75 -5.28 3.63
N GLY A 47 13.93 -5.87 2.46
CA GLY A 47 13.29 -7.11 2.03
C GLY A 47 11.85 -6.85 1.57
N HIS A 48 10.88 -7.24 2.39
CA HIS A 48 9.46 -7.10 2.07
C HIS A 48 8.98 -5.64 2.23
N VAL A 49 8.36 -5.10 1.19
CA VAL A 49 7.75 -3.76 1.21
C VAL A 49 6.33 -3.84 0.67
N GLN A 50 5.41 -3.20 1.39
CA GLN A 50 4.05 -2.96 0.93
C GLN A 50 3.82 -1.44 0.88
N PHE A 51 3.19 -1.00 -0.19
CA PHE A 51 2.85 0.39 -0.45
C PHE A 51 1.34 0.50 -0.67
N PHE A 52 0.73 1.55 -0.12
CA PHE A 52 -0.69 1.86 -0.25
C PHE A 52 -0.87 3.37 -0.35
N HIS A 53 -1.68 3.80 -1.30
CA HIS A 53 -2.02 5.20 -1.53
C HIS A 53 -3.52 5.30 -1.86
N ALA A 54 -4.19 6.28 -1.27
CA ALA A 54 -5.57 6.61 -1.57
C ALA A 54 -5.78 8.11 -1.33
N GLU A 55 -6.32 8.79 -2.34
CA GLU A 55 -6.62 10.21 -2.33
C GLU A 55 -8.10 10.39 -2.68
N THR A 56 -8.88 11.00 -1.78
CA THR A 56 -10.34 11.11 -1.94
C THR A 56 -10.74 12.18 -2.97
N GLY A 57 -9.92 13.22 -3.20
CA GLY A 57 -10.25 14.34 -4.08
C GLY A 57 -10.29 13.97 -5.57
N GLY A 58 -9.25 13.29 -6.06
CA GLY A 58 -9.16 12.80 -7.45
C GLY A 58 -9.45 11.29 -7.61
N TYR A 59 -9.81 10.61 -6.52
CA TYR A 59 -9.92 9.14 -6.46
C TYR A 59 -8.67 8.40 -6.98
N HIS A 60 -7.50 9.03 -6.84
CA HIS A 60 -6.22 8.39 -7.14
C HIS A 60 -5.91 7.35 -6.07
N HIS A 61 -5.51 6.17 -6.51
CA HIS A 61 -5.18 5.11 -5.58
C HIS A 61 -4.12 4.18 -6.15
N ALA A 62 -3.32 3.62 -5.27
CA ALA A 62 -2.33 2.65 -5.65
C ALA A 62 -2.05 1.67 -4.52
N TRP A 63 -1.54 0.50 -4.89
CA TRP A 63 -0.93 -0.43 -3.97
C TRP A 63 0.15 -1.23 -4.67
N ALA A 64 1.21 -1.55 -3.95
CA ALA A 64 2.28 -2.40 -4.47
C ALA A 64 2.85 -3.28 -3.37
N ARG A 65 3.35 -4.45 -3.76
CA ARG A 65 4.06 -5.41 -2.93
C ARG A 65 5.35 -5.79 -3.63
N LEU A 66 6.44 -5.69 -2.89
CA LEU A 66 7.77 -5.97 -3.36
C LEU A 66 8.49 -6.91 -2.38
N ASP A 67 9.28 -7.81 -2.94
CA ASP A 67 10.07 -8.80 -2.24
C ASP A 67 11.51 -8.73 -2.78
N ASP A 68 12.47 -8.36 -1.93
CA ASP A 68 13.90 -8.25 -2.26
C ASP A 68 14.21 -7.45 -3.54
N GLY A 69 13.46 -6.38 -3.79
CA GLY A 69 13.59 -5.51 -4.94
C GLY A 69 12.78 -5.91 -6.17
N TYR A 70 12.04 -7.02 -6.11
CA TYR A 70 11.16 -7.49 -7.18
C TYR A 70 9.70 -7.12 -6.87
N VAL A 71 9.02 -6.53 -7.84
CA VAL A 71 7.59 -6.22 -7.73
C VAL A 71 6.81 -7.51 -7.94
N THR A 72 6.17 -8.02 -6.88
CA THR A 72 5.33 -9.22 -6.94
C THR A 72 3.87 -8.89 -7.24
N ARG A 73 3.43 -7.68 -6.91
CA ARG A 73 2.12 -7.14 -7.31
C ARG A 73 2.16 -5.61 -7.29
N ALA A 74 1.62 -4.95 -8.30
CA ALA A 74 1.38 -3.51 -8.26
C ALA A 74 0.15 -3.11 -9.08
N TYR A 75 -0.57 -2.12 -8.60
CA TYR A 75 -1.62 -1.43 -9.33
C TYR A 75 -1.66 0.05 -8.91
N ALA A 76 -1.82 0.96 -9.88
CA ALA A 76 -2.01 2.39 -9.64
C ALA A 76 -2.97 2.99 -10.66
N TRP A 77 -3.90 3.80 -10.15
CA TRP A 77 -4.89 4.55 -10.89
C TRP A 77 -4.73 6.04 -10.64
N ALA A 78 -4.56 6.81 -11.72
CA ALA A 78 -4.49 8.27 -11.71
C ALA A 78 -5.16 8.84 -12.97
N GLY A 79 -6.50 8.82 -13.02
CA GLY A 79 -7.29 9.10 -14.24
C GLY A 79 -7.22 8.00 -15.31
N GLY A 80 -6.31 7.05 -15.15
CA GLY A 80 -6.13 5.84 -15.94
C GLY A 80 -5.19 4.88 -15.21
N THR A 81 -5.08 3.65 -15.71
CA THR A 81 -4.09 2.69 -15.19
C THR A 81 -2.68 3.16 -15.55
N VAL A 82 -1.89 3.58 -14.56
CA VAL A 82 -0.49 4.02 -14.75
C VAL A 82 0.52 2.96 -14.34
N TRP A 83 0.11 2.02 -13.48
CA TRP A 83 0.93 0.86 -13.10
C TRP A 83 0.03 -0.36 -12.94
N ARG A 84 0.41 -1.49 -13.56
CA ARG A 84 -0.22 -2.78 -13.36
C ARG A 84 0.81 -3.89 -13.60
N GLN A 85 1.13 -4.64 -12.57
CA GLN A 85 2.14 -5.69 -12.62
C GLN A 85 1.79 -6.84 -11.68
N GLY A 86 2.07 -8.08 -12.10
CA GLY A 86 1.80 -9.29 -11.33
C GLY A 86 0.32 -9.64 -11.25
N ASP A 87 0.02 -10.85 -10.77
CA ASP A 87 -1.34 -11.38 -10.73
C ASP A 87 -2.18 -10.81 -9.59
N ARG A 88 -3.49 -10.71 -9.82
CA ARG A 88 -4.42 -10.25 -8.79
C ARG A 88 -4.42 -11.23 -7.62
N THR A 89 -4.25 -10.70 -6.42
CA THR A 89 -4.26 -11.48 -5.18
C THR A 89 -5.67 -11.93 -4.79
N VAL A 90 -5.74 -12.93 -3.90
CA VAL A 90 -6.99 -13.37 -3.27
C VAL A 90 -7.66 -12.23 -2.51
N ALA A 91 -6.88 -11.43 -1.75
CA ALA A 91 -7.40 -10.29 -1.00
C ALA A 91 -8.05 -9.23 -1.91
N GLU A 92 -7.43 -8.89 -3.04
CA GLU A 92 -8.01 -8.00 -4.04
C GLU A 92 -9.32 -8.57 -4.63
N THR A 93 -9.35 -9.88 -4.87
CA THR A 93 -10.53 -10.58 -5.40
C THR A 93 -11.70 -10.55 -4.42
N GLU A 94 -11.46 -10.90 -3.17
CA GLU A 94 -12.49 -10.93 -2.13
C GLU A 94 -13.02 -9.53 -1.76
N LEU A 95 -12.15 -8.51 -1.78
CA LEU A 95 -12.57 -7.11 -1.62
C LEU A 95 -13.27 -6.55 -2.88
N ARG A 96 -13.32 -7.34 -3.96
CA ARG A 96 -13.85 -6.92 -5.27
C ARG A 96 -13.16 -5.63 -5.73
N MET A 97 -11.84 -5.58 -5.60
CA MET A 97 -11.02 -4.51 -6.17
C MET A 97 -11.05 -4.64 -7.69
N LYS A 98 -11.26 -3.52 -8.38
CA LYS A 98 -11.21 -3.48 -9.85
C LYS A 98 -9.86 -2.94 -10.30
N CYS A 99 -9.12 -3.72 -11.06
CA CYS A 99 -7.93 -3.26 -11.75
C CYS A 99 -8.27 -3.15 -13.22
N PHE A 100 -8.42 -1.93 -13.71
CA PHE A 100 -8.63 -1.68 -15.13
C PHE A 100 -7.35 -2.04 -15.90
N ASP A 101 -7.49 -2.41 -17.17
CA ASP A 101 -6.34 -2.58 -18.05
C ASP A 101 -5.79 -1.22 -18.50
N TYR A 102 -4.61 -1.24 -19.13
CA TYR A 102 -4.03 -0.03 -19.72
C TYR A 102 -4.90 0.46 -20.87
N GLY A 103 -5.26 1.75 -20.85
CA GLY A 103 -6.10 2.38 -21.89
C GLY A 103 -7.58 2.00 -21.83
N GLU A 104 -8.04 1.27 -20.82
CA GLU A 104 -9.47 1.01 -20.62
C GLU A 104 -10.17 2.32 -20.25
N GLU A 105 -11.04 2.81 -21.13
CA GLU A 105 -11.88 3.99 -20.85
C GLU A 105 -12.88 3.66 -19.74
N THR A 106 -12.91 4.47 -18.68
CA THR A 106 -13.80 4.22 -17.54
C THR A 106 -14.97 5.18 -17.51
N PHE A 107 -16.18 4.64 -17.67
CA PHE A 107 -17.43 5.32 -17.30
C PHE A 107 -17.86 5.01 -15.85
N ALA A 108 -16.99 4.35 -15.07
CA ALA A 108 -17.31 3.72 -13.79
C ALA A 108 -16.69 4.46 -12.60
N GLU A 109 -16.95 5.76 -12.47
CA GLU A 109 -16.48 6.61 -11.37
C GLU A 109 -16.74 5.96 -9.99
N LYS A 110 -17.95 5.41 -9.79
CA LYS A 110 -18.31 4.69 -8.56
C LYS A 110 -17.37 3.51 -8.24
N THR A 111 -16.85 2.83 -9.26
CA THR A 111 -15.92 1.71 -9.07
C THR A 111 -14.53 2.20 -8.69
N VAL A 112 -14.06 3.30 -9.30
CA VAL A 112 -12.81 3.97 -8.94
C VAL A 112 -12.87 4.48 -7.50
N MET A 113 -13.95 5.16 -7.13
CA MET A 113 -14.22 5.62 -5.76
C MET A 113 -14.19 4.46 -4.76
N ALA A 114 -14.90 3.36 -5.08
CA ALA A 114 -14.96 2.20 -4.21
C ALA A 114 -13.59 1.53 -4.00
N ASN A 115 -12.66 1.63 -4.95
CA ASN A 115 -11.29 1.17 -4.72
C ASN A 115 -10.58 2.03 -3.67
N CYS A 116 -10.66 3.37 -3.75
CA CYS A 116 -10.06 4.27 -2.76
C CYS A 116 -10.48 3.90 -1.33
N ASP A 117 -11.79 3.69 -1.11
CA ASP A 117 -12.34 3.34 0.20
C ASP A 117 -11.85 1.97 0.71
N LYS A 118 -11.48 1.07 -0.21
CA LYS A 118 -11.03 -0.29 0.11
C LYS A 118 -9.52 -0.42 0.26
N VAL A 119 -8.72 0.58 -0.13
CA VAL A 119 -7.26 0.55 0.03
C VAL A 119 -6.86 0.27 1.49
N PRO A 120 -7.45 0.90 2.52
CA PRO A 120 -7.16 0.57 3.92
C PRO A 120 -7.51 -0.87 4.30
N LEU A 121 -8.59 -1.44 3.72
CA LEU A 121 -9.00 -2.82 3.96
C LEU A 121 -8.02 -3.81 3.31
N LEU A 122 -7.51 -3.47 2.12
CA LEU A 122 -6.47 -4.24 1.44
C LEU A 122 -5.18 -4.23 2.25
N ALA A 123 -4.78 -3.06 2.75
CA ALA A 123 -3.61 -2.91 3.60
C ALA A 123 -3.70 -3.79 4.86
N ALA A 124 -4.86 -3.82 5.52
CA ALA A 124 -5.09 -4.70 6.65
C ALA A 124 -4.92 -6.18 6.26
N ARG A 125 -5.47 -6.64 5.13
CA ARG A 125 -5.35 -8.05 4.71
C ARG A 125 -3.93 -8.45 4.29
N TRP A 126 -3.18 -7.55 3.68
CA TRP A 126 -1.80 -7.82 3.26
C TRP A 126 -0.81 -7.74 4.43
N SER A 127 -1.10 -6.93 5.45
CA SER A 127 -0.24 -6.77 6.64
C SER A 127 -0.50 -7.81 7.72
N LEU A 128 -1.68 -8.44 7.74
CA LEU A 128 -2.05 -9.47 8.72
C LEU A 128 -1.59 -10.85 8.25
N ASP A 129 -0.63 -11.43 8.96
CA ASP A 129 -0.32 -12.86 8.87
C ASP A 129 -1.12 -13.65 9.93
N PRO A 130 -2.08 -14.50 9.53
CA PRO A 130 -2.85 -15.32 10.46
C PRO A 130 -1.99 -16.23 11.36
N ALA A 131 -0.82 -16.66 10.88
CA ALA A 131 0.10 -17.50 11.66
C ALA A 131 0.74 -16.70 12.81
N ARG A 132 1.03 -15.42 12.61
CA ARG A 132 1.54 -14.51 13.66
C ARG A 132 0.47 -14.03 14.64
N ILE A 133 -0.78 -13.89 14.19
CA ILE A 133 -1.90 -13.54 15.08
C ILE A 133 -2.17 -14.64 16.10
N ARG A 134 -1.93 -15.92 15.77
CA ARG A 134 -2.05 -17.03 16.72
C ARG A 134 -1.03 -16.96 17.87
N MET A 135 0.18 -16.43 17.63
CA MET A 135 1.18 -16.21 18.69
C MET A 135 0.79 -15.09 19.67
N LEU A 136 0.08 -14.06 19.20
CA LEU A 136 -0.35 -12.92 20.04
C LEU A 136 -1.40 -13.29 21.10
N LYS A 137 -2.14 -14.40 20.93
CA LYS A 137 -3.07 -14.91 21.97
C LYS A 137 -2.36 -15.50 23.20
N THR A 138 -1.03 -15.58 23.21
CA THR A 138 -0.25 -16.23 24.27
C THR A 138 0.60 -15.26 25.12
N MET A 139 0.56 -13.96 24.85
CA MET A 139 1.19 -12.97 25.74
C MET A 139 0.16 -12.43 26.71
N ASN A 140 0.20 -12.93 27.95
CA ASN A 140 -0.49 -12.31 29.09
C ASN A 140 -0.01 -10.87 29.22
N GLY A 141 -0.88 -9.92 28.86
CA GLY A 141 -0.60 -8.50 29.03
C GLY A 141 -0.49 -8.16 30.51
N ILE A 142 0.61 -7.49 30.89
CA ILE A 142 0.69 -6.81 32.18
C ILE A 142 0.10 -5.41 31.97
N ALA A 143 -1.01 -5.13 32.64
CA ALA A 143 -1.52 -3.78 32.81
C ALA A 143 -0.95 -3.22 34.12
N GLY A 144 -0.18 -2.14 34.03
CA GLY A 144 0.14 -1.28 35.18
C GLY A 144 -0.74 -0.03 35.13
N VAL A 145 -1.27 0.37 36.28
CA VAL A 145 -1.87 1.69 36.56
C VAL A 145 -0.92 2.41 37.55
N PRO A 146 -0.95 3.75 37.64
CA PRO A 146 0.18 4.61 38.05
C PRO A 146 0.90 4.23 39.34
#